data_AF-A0A2S6IDR8-F1
#
_entry.id   AF-A0A2S6IDR8-F1
#
_cell.length_a   1.000
_cell.length_b   1.000
_cell.length_c   1.000
_cell.angle_alpha   90.00
_cell.angle_beta   90.00
_cell.angle_gamma   90.00
#
_symmetry.space_group_name_H-M   'P 1'
#
loop_
_entity.id
_entity.type
_entity.pdbx_description
1 polymer ?
#
loop_
_entity_poly.entity_id
_entity_poly.type
_entity_poly.pdbx_seq_one_letter_code
_entity_poly.pdbx_strand_id
1 'polypeptide(L)' 'MKVQLYRKHIEPGCDVLAVFDDRQSVVDAWRAIGLTVFQVAPGKF' A
#
# COMPACT_ATOMS: atom_id res chain seq x y z
N MET A 1 -0.02 -4.75 9.28
CA MET A 1 1.46 -4.89 9.30
C MET A 1 2.15 -4.04 8.24
N LYS A 2 1.93 -4.22 6.92
CA LYS A 2 2.64 -3.44 5.88
C LYS A 2 2.52 -1.92 6.04
N VAL A 3 1.31 -1.42 6.32
CA VAL A 3 1.06 0.01 6.59
C VAL A 3 1.90 0.55 7.74
N GLN A 4 2.07 -0.21 8.83
CA GLN A 4 2.91 0.21 9.96
C GLN A 4 4.39 0.33 9.57
N LEU A 5 4.90 -0.60 8.75
CA LEU A 5 6.27 -0.55 8.25
C LEU A 5 6.47 0.67 7.34
N TYR A 6 5.51 0.93 6.45
CA TYR A 6 5.52 2.11 5.59
C TYR A 6 5.59 3.41 6.40
N ARG A 7 4.69 3.60 7.37
CA ARG A 7 4.68 4.81 8.21
C ARG A 7 5.96 5.00 9.01
N LYS A 8 6.57 3.91 9.46
CA LYS A 8 7.79 3.97 10.28
C LYS A 8 9.05 4.23 9.46
N HIS A 9 9.13 3.69 8.24
CA HIS A 9 10.40 3.58 7.51
C HIS A 9 10.43 4.29 6.16
N ILE A 10 9.29 4.60 5.56
CA ILE A 10 9.20 5.14 4.19
C ILE A 10 8.57 6.52 4.21
N GLU A 11 7.39 6.67 4.84
CA GLU A 11 6.63 7.93 4.91
C GLU A 11 7.46 9.14 5.39
N PRO A 12 8.37 9.03 6.40
CA PRO A 12 9.12 10.19 6.87
C PRO A 12 10.20 10.67 5.89
N GLY A 13 10.61 9.84 4.93
CA GLY A 13 11.78 10.10 4.07
C GLY A 13 11.48 10.14 2.58
N CYS A 14 10.24 9.83 2.17
CA CYS A 14 9.88 9.71 0.76
C CYS A 14 8.45 10.18 0.53
N ASP A 15 8.26 10.98 -0.52
CA ASP A 15 6.93 11.21 -1.09
C ASP A 15 6.60 10.07 -2.07
N VAL A 16 5.78 9.13 -1.61
CA VAL A 16 5.46 7.92 -2.37
C VAL A 16 4.35 8.21 -3.39
N LEU A 17 4.71 8.15 -4.67
CA LEU A 17 3.78 8.43 -5.78
C LEU A 17 2.78 7.29 -6.01
N ALA A 18 3.19 6.04 -5.83
CA ALA A 18 2.36 4.86 -6.10
C ALA A 18 2.83 3.61 -5.36
N VAL A 19 1.89 2.69 -5.11
CA VAL A 19 2.11 1.35 -4.56
C VAL A 19 1.61 0.29 -5.53
N PHE A 20 2.37 -0.79 -5.69
CA PHE A 20 2.01 -1.96 -6.49
C PHE A 20 1.87 -3.16 -5.54
N ASP A 21 0.65 -3.72 -5.42
CA ASP A 21 0.34 -4.85 -4.54
C ASP A 21 -0.77 -5.69 -5.18
N ASP A 22 -0.91 -6.98 -4.84
CA ASP A 22 -1.88 -7.87 -5.47
C ASP A 22 -3.03 -8.26 -4.53
N ARG A 23 -2.74 -8.42 -3.24
CA ARG A 23 -3.69 -8.93 -2.24
C ARG A 23 -4.75 -7.89 -1.89
N GLN A 24 -6.01 -8.26 -2.00
CA GLN A 24 -7.15 -7.35 -1.83
C GLN A 24 -7.13 -6.65 -0.46
N SER A 25 -6.96 -7.42 0.62
CA SER A 25 -6.92 -6.89 1.98
C SER A 25 -5.79 -5.89 2.22
N VAL A 26 -4.70 -5.98 1.46
CA VAL A 26 -3.54 -5.08 1.56
C VAL A 26 -3.73 -3.86 0.66
N VAL A 27 -4.22 -4.07 -0.57
CA VAL A 27 -4.61 -2.99 -1.50
C VAL A 27 -5.63 -2.04 -0.84
N ASP A 28 -6.65 -2.60 -0.20
CA ASP A 28 -7.67 -1.81 0.50
C ASP A 28 -7.05 -1.02 1.67
N ALA A 29 -6.10 -1.63 2.39
CA ALA A 29 -5.39 -0.94 3.48
C ALA A 29 -4.52 0.23 2.98
N TRP A 30 -3.88 0.09 1.81
CA TRP A 30 -3.12 1.18 1.19
C TRP A 30 -4.03 2.30 0.68
N ARG A 31 -5.14 1.96 0.04
CA ARG A 31 -6.15 2.94 -0.41
C ARG A 31 -6.78 3.69 0.76
N ALA A 32 -7.03 3.01 1.88
CA ALA A 32 -7.61 3.61 3.07
C ALA A 32 -6.72 4.70 3.71
N ILE A 33 -5.39 4.67 3.47
CA ILE A 33 -4.47 5.71 3.95
C ILE A 33 -4.15 6.77 2.90
N GLY A 34 -4.84 6.74 1.74
CA GLY A 34 -4.74 7.79 0.72
C GLY A 34 -3.66 7.59 -0.33
N LEU A 35 -3.01 6.42 -0.41
CA LEU A 35 -2.02 6.14 -1.45
C LEU A 35 -2.69 5.73 -2.76
N THR A 36 -2.06 6.11 -3.88
CA THR A 36 -2.38 5.59 -5.21
C THR A 36 -1.90 4.14 -5.32
N VAL A 37 -2.81 3.20 -5.62
CA VAL A 37 -2.49 1.77 -5.63
C VAL A 37 -2.90 1.11 -6.95
N PHE A 38 -1.91 0.49 -7.59
CA PHE A 38 -2.10 -0.38 -8.75
C PHE A 38 -2.18 -1.83 -8.29
N GLN A 39 -3.35 -2.44 -8.46
CA GLN A 39 -3.53 -3.86 -8.17
C GLN A 39 -3.06 -4.70 -9.35
N VAL A 40 -1.95 -5.41 -9.19
CA VAL A 40 -1.25 -6.05 -10.32
C VAL A 40 -1.80 -7.43 -10.70
N ALA A 41 -2.58 -8.06 -9.82
CA ALA A 41 -3.23 -9.35 -10.05
C ALA A 41 -4.48 -9.52 -9.16
N PRO A 42 -5.40 -10.47 -9.46
CA PRO A 42 -6.54 -10.78 -8.59
C PRO A 42 -6.11 -11.18 -7.18
N GLY A 43 -6.73 -10.60 -6.16
CA GLY A 43 -6.22 -10.60 -4.78
C GLY A 43 -7.04 -11.32 -3.70
N LYS A 44 -7.94 -12.25 -4.06
CA LYS A 44 -8.85 -12.90 -3.09
C LYS A 44 -8.18 -14.08 -2.37
N PHE A 45 -7.41 -13.79 -1.33
CA PHE A 45 -6.78 -14.77 -0.41
C PHE A 45 -6.41 -14.13 0.93
#